data_AF-A0A6C0JLA6-F1
#
_entry.id   AF-A0A6C0JLA6-F1
#
_cell.length_a   1.000
_cell.length_b   1.000
_cell.length_c   1.000
_cell.angle_alpha   90.00
_cell.angle_beta   90.00
_cell.angle_gamma   90.00
#
_symmetry.space_group_name_H-M   'P 1'
#
loop_
_entity.id
_entity.type
_entity.pdbx_description
1 polymer ?
#
loop_
_entity_poly.entity_id
_entity_poly.type
_entity_poly.pdbx_seq_one_letter_code
_entity_poly.pdbx_strand_id
1 'polypeptide(L)'
;MLCGSCKNKTSNERCGSPALKNLTFCGKHAKSKNPRLWSVVNSADDSAVKIQKIWRGWIVRYLLDMAGPGVLKRSLCHNTEDVITSDEKVHPLNYFAFHEDDKIFWFDIKSIFQISLAKLQPENPYTRQKLSLETRKRLKEAIYYRESRRLPLFHDPLYLNDADKVFEMRWMRISQMLEESLFIDINPMFFIALNRTQLWEFTAILRDKLLLWAKEHRNVNSRRNIYYLWVHTCWRRQTLEVADTKKVCQYLGACLLKIMRDAKQPHDLCFKILSARHSL
;
A
#
# COMPACT_ATOMS: atom_id res chain seq x y z
N MET A 1 0.92 33.11 -11.92
CA MET A 1 0.45 33.31 -10.54
C MET A 1 -0.41 34.57 -10.47
N LEU A 2 -1.51 34.57 -9.71
CA LEU A 2 -2.35 35.76 -9.49
C LEU A 2 -1.74 36.66 -8.41
N CYS A 3 -2.03 37.96 -8.46
CA CYS A 3 -1.60 38.95 -7.47
C CYS A 3 -1.99 38.54 -6.04
N GLY A 4 -1.08 38.72 -5.09
CA GLY A 4 -1.27 38.40 -3.67
C GLY A 4 -2.00 39.46 -2.83
N SER A 5 -2.42 40.58 -3.43
CA SER A 5 -3.16 41.65 -2.73
C SER A 5 -4.68 41.51 -2.89
N CYS A 6 -5.44 42.16 -1.99
CA CYS A 6 -6.90 42.27 -2.10
C CYS A 6 -7.32 43.21 -3.26
N LYS A 7 -8.57 43.10 -3.74
CA LYS A 7 -9.09 43.96 -4.82
C LYS A 7 -9.05 45.45 -4.47
N ASN A 8 -9.39 45.82 -3.24
CA ASN A 8 -9.39 47.20 -2.74
C ASN A 8 -9.31 47.23 -1.20
N LYS A 9 -9.43 48.42 -0.59
CA LYS A 9 -9.31 48.61 0.87
C LYS A 9 -10.47 48.03 1.68
N THR A 10 -11.64 47.83 1.09
CA THR A 10 -12.86 47.40 1.80
C THR A 10 -13.25 45.94 1.50
N SER A 11 -12.64 45.33 0.49
CA SER A 11 -12.91 43.96 0.05
C SER A 11 -11.82 42.99 0.51
N ASN A 12 -12.25 41.81 0.97
CA ASN A 12 -11.37 40.68 1.31
C ASN A 12 -11.15 39.74 0.12
N GLU A 13 -11.64 40.07 -1.07
CA GLU A 13 -11.45 39.24 -2.26
C GLU A 13 -10.05 39.44 -2.87
N ARG A 14 -9.46 38.36 -3.40
CA ARG A 14 -8.15 38.39 -4.06
C ARG A 14 -8.20 39.17 -5.38
N CYS A 15 -7.17 39.98 -5.64
CA CYS A 15 -6.99 40.67 -6.92
C CYS A 15 -6.87 39.67 -8.08
N GLY A 16 -7.72 39.83 -9.11
CA GLY A 16 -7.73 38.98 -10.30
C GLY A 16 -6.63 39.26 -11.33
N SER A 17 -5.78 40.28 -11.12
CA SER A 17 -4.69 40.58 -12.05
C SER A 17 -3.54 39.58 -11.91
N PRO A 18 -2.86 39.20 -13.01
CA PRO A 18 -1.67 38.37 -12.94
C PRO A 18 -0.55 39.11 -12.19
N ALA A 19 0.20 38.35 -11.38
CA ALA A 19 1.41 38.86 -10.75
C ALA A 19 2.51 39.06 -11.81
N LEU A 20 3.36 40.07 -11.60
CA LEU A 20 4.52 40.29 -12.46
C LEU A 20 5.46 39.08 -12.39
N LYS A 21 6.24 38.84 -13.46
CA LYS A 21 7.17 37.71 -13.54
C LYS A 21 8.12 37.74 -12.34
N ASN A 22 8.18 36.63 -11.59
CA ASN A 22 8.96 36.47 -10.35
C ASN A 22 8.58 37.39 -9.17
N LEU A 23 7.39 38.01 -9.19
CA LEU A 23 6.90 38.87 -8.10
C LEU A 23 5.55 38.39 -7.57
N THR A 24 5.23 38.80 -6.34
CA THR A 24 3.99 38.44 -5.64
C THR A 24 2.80 39.32 -6.03
N PHE A 25 3.06 40.49 -6.62
CA PHE A 25 2.05 41.52 -6.89
C PHE A 25 1.94 41.85 -8.39
N CYS A 26 0.76 42.32 -8.82
CA CYS A 26 0.60 42.94 -10.13
C CYS A 26 1.20 44.35 -10.14
N GLY A 27 1.43 44.91 -11.33
CA GLY A 27 2.01 46.26 -11.46
C GLY A 27 1.20 47.37 -10.76
N LYS A 28 -0.11 47.18 -10.57
CA LYS A 28 -0.96 48.13 -9.82
C LYS A 28 -0.70 48.05 -8.30
N HIS A 29 -0.59 46.85 -7.75
CA HIS A 29 -0.38 46.64 -6.31
C HIS A 29 1.10 46.75 -5.90
N ALA A 30 2.03 46.56 -6.83
CA ALA A 30 3.44 46.87 -6.63
C ALA A 30 3.68 48.38 -6.40
N LYS A 31 2.78 49.25 -6.90
CA LYS A 31 2.79 50.71 -6.64
C LYS A 31 2.11 51.11 -5.33
N SER A 32 1.79 50.17 -4.44
CA SER A 32 1.30 50.50 -3.10
C SER A 32 2.48 50.74 -2.17
N LYS A 33 2.54 51.92 -1.54
CA LYS A 33 3.52 52.20 -0.47
C LYS A 33 3.40 51.20 0.69
N ASN A 34 2.20 50.67 0.94
CA ASN A 34 1.89 49.68 1.99
C ASN A 34 0.95 48.59 1.43
N PRO A 35 1.45 47.54 0.77
CA PRO A 35 0.61 46.49 0.19
C PRO A 35 -0.09 45.67 1.29
N ARG A 36 -1.43 45.59 1.23
CA ARG A 36 -2.21 44.66 2.08
C ARG A 36 -2.21 43.29 1.43
N LEU A 37 -1.50 42.34 2.05
CA LEU A 37 -1.44 40.95 1.62
C LEU A 37 -2.70 40.21 2.05
N TRP A 38 -3.36 39.52 1.11
CA TRP A 38 -4.57 38.75 1.42
C TRP A 38 -4.30 37.65 2.46
N SER A 39 -3.15 36.97 2.39
CA SER A 39 -2.80 35.89 3.33
C SER A 39 -2.57 36.41 4.75
N VAL A 40 -2.04 37.63 4.88
CA VAL A 40 -1.85 38.31 6.17
C VAL A 40 -3.17 38.80 6.75
N VAL A 41 -4.04 39.41 5.92
CA VAL A 41 -5.36 39.90 6.38
C VAL A 41 -6.28 38.75 6.82
N ASN A 42 -6.15 37.57 6.22
CA ASN A 42 -6.99 36.42 6.52
C ASN A 42 -6.28 35.34 7.36
N SER A 43 -5.07 35.62 7.87
CA SER A 43 -4.25 34.67 8.65
C SER A 43 -4.20 33.26 8.03
N ALA A 44 -4.15 33.21 6.70
CA ALA A 44 -4.20 31.97 5.94
C ALA A 44 -2.95 31.13 6.18
N ASP A 45 -1.80 31.80 6.31
CA ASP A 45 -0.51 31.18 6.58
C ASP A 45 -0.47 30.56 7.98
N ASP A 46 -0.96 31.26 9.01
CA ASP A 46 -1.05 30.72 10.38
C ASP A 46 -1.99 29.52 10.46
N SER A 47 -3.13 29.60 9.77
CA SER A 47 -4.11 28.52 9.71
C SER A 47 -3.53 27.30 9.01
N ALA A 48 -2.83 27.50 7.90
CA ALA A 48 -2.13 26.44 7.19
C ALA A 48 -1.04 25.79 8.06
N VAL A 49 -0.25 26.59 8.80
CA VAL A 49 0.78 26.08 9.73
C VAL A 49 0.15 25.23 10.84
N LYS A 50 -0.97 25.67 11.41
CA LYS A 50 -1.71 24.90 12.43
C LYS A 50 -2.20 23.56 11.89
N ILE A 51 -2.82 23.55 10.71
CA ILE A 51 -3.30 22.32 10.05
C ILE A 51 -2.12 21.38 9.78
N GLN A 52 -1.01 21.89 9.23
CA GLN A 52 0.18 21.10 8.96
C GLN A 52 0.79 20.53 10.25
N LYS A 53 0.83 21.29 11.34
CA LYS A 53 1.33 20.83 12.64
C LYS A 53 0.50 19.66 13.16
N ILE A 54 -0.83 19.78 13.12
CA ILE A 54 -1.75 18.71 13.55
C ILE A 54 -1.56 17.47 12.68
N TRP A 55 -1.51 17.64 11.37
CA TRP A 55 -1.35 16.55 10.41
C TRP A 55 0.00 15.82 10.56
N ARG A 56 1.11 16.55 10.66
CA ARG A 56 2.45 15.98 10.90
C ARG A 56 2.47 15.17 12.19
N GLY A 57 1.92 15.73 13.28
CA GLY A 57 1.83 15.03 14.56
C GLY A 57 0.96 13.77 14.48
N TRP A 58 -0.18 13.85 13.78
CA TRP A 58 -1.07 12.70 13.58
C TRP A 58 -0.37 11.58 12.81
N ILE A 59 0.32 11.89 11.71
CA ILE A 59 1.06 10.87 10.93
C ILE A 59 2.07 10.15 11.81
N VAL A 60 2.89 10.88 12.59
CA VAL A 60 3.91 10.25 13.45
C VAL A 60 3.25 9.33 14.48
N ARG A 61 2.20 9.80 15.17
CA ARG A 61 1.48 8.96 16.15
C ARG A 61 0.85 7.73 15.52
N TYR A 62 0.21 7.88 14.36
CA TYR A 62 -0.37 6.78 13.60
C TYR A 62 0.69 5.72 13.22
N LEU A 63 1.88 6.15 12.81
CA LEU A 63 2.97 5.23 12.47
C LEU A 63 3.55 4.53 13.70
N LEU A 64 3.69 5.23 14.83
CA LEU A 64 4.17 4.63 16.08
C LEU A 64 3.16 3.62 16.64
N ASP A 65 1.87 3.94 16.57
CA ASP A 65 0.78 3.04 16.94
C ASP A 65 0.79 1.76 16.08
N MET A 66 0.90 1.94 14.76
CA MET A 66 1.02 0.82 13.81
C MET A 66 2.30 0.00 14.04
N ALA A 67 3.40 0.62 14.45
CA ALA A 67 4.66 -0.07 14.75
C ALA A 67 4.51 -0.99 15.98
N GLY A 68 3.69 -0.60 16.96
CA GLY A 68 3.29 -1.45 18.08
C GLY A 68 4.09 -1.22 19.38
N PRO A 69 3.93 -2.11 20.37
CA PRO A 69 4.43 -1.92 21.72
C PRO A 69 5.96 -1.83 21.75
N GLY A 70 6.52 -1.13 22.74
CA GLY A 70 7.98 -1.00 22.92
C GLY A 70 8.68 -0.03 21.95
N VAL A 71 7.99 0.53 20.94
CA VAL A 71 8.59 1.43 19.94
C VAL A 71 9.30 2.65 20.56
N LEU A 72 8.74 3.21 21.64
CA LEU A 72 9.33 4.32 22.41
C LEU A 72 10.04 3.87 23.70
N LYS A 73 9.92 2.60 24.09
CA LYS A 73 10.48 2.06 25.34
C LYS A 73 10.95 0.63 25.14
N ARG A 74 12.12 0.49 24.52
CA ARG A 74 12.73 -0.80 24.15
C ARG A 74 13.08 -1.70 25.33
N SER A 75 13.26 -1.12 26.52
CA SER A 75 13.50 -1.89 27.74
C SER A 75 12.35 -2.84 28.13
N LEU A 76 11.17 -2.71 27.48
CA LEU A 76 10.04 -3.62 27.66
C LEU A 76 10.09 -4.84 26.73
N CYS A 77 10.97 -4.83 25.72
CA CYS A 77 11.06 -5.90 24.74
C CYS A 77 11.90 -7.06 25.28
N HIS A 78 11.54 -8.28 24.87
CA HIS A 78 12.20 -9.50 25.31
C HIS A 78 13.50 -9.78 24.54
N ASN A 79 13.50 -9.56 23.21
CA ASN A 79 14.70 -9.70 22.40
C ASN A 79 15.53 -8.41 22.40
N THR A 80 16.86 -8.56 22.37
CA THR A 80 17.84 -7.47 22.41
C THR A 80 18.26 -6.98 21.03
N GLU A 81 18.23 -7.86 20.02
CA GLU A 81 18.69 -7.60 18.66
C GLU A 81 17.63 -8.01 17.63
N ASP A 82 17.75 -7.48 16.40
CA ASP A 82 16.95 -7.90 15.25
C ASP A 82 17.51 -9.17 14.61
N VAL A 83 16.60 -10.06 14.20
CA VAL A 83 16.94 -11.41 13.70
C VAL A 83 17.71 -11.45 12.37
N ILE A 84 17.60 -10.44 11.50
CA ILE A 84 18.33 -10.43 10.22
C ILE A 84 19.57 -9.55 10.29
N THR A 85 19.45 -8.38 10.91
CA THR A 85 20.55 -7.39 10.92
C THR A 85 21.50 -7.55 12.09
N SER A 86 21.09 -8.26 13.15
CA SER A 86 21.78 -8.29 14.45
C SER A 86 21.99 -6.91 15.08
N ASP A 87 21.24 -5.89 14.61
CA ASP A 87 21.26 -4.57 15.20
C ASP A 87 20.47 -4.57 16.51
N GLU A 88 21.02 -3.95 17.56
CA GLU A 88 20.32 -3.78 18.86
C GLU A 88 19.24 -2.69 18.80
N LYS A 89 19.27 -1.83 17.78
CA LYS A 89 18.39 -0.67 17.66
C LYS A 89 17.99 -0.45 16.21
N VAL A 90 16.72 -0.10 16.03
CA VAL A 90 16.18 0.34 14.73
C VAL A 90 15.43 1.65 14.92
N HIS A 91 15.48 2.51 13.90
CA HIS A 91 14.72 3.76 13.89
C HIS A 91 13.21 3.47 14.16
N PRO A 92 12.50 4.28 14.97
CA PRO A 92 11.08 4.03 15.31
C PRO A 92 10.15 3.86 14.10
N LEU A 93 10.44 4.53 12.97
CA LEU A 93 9.65 4.39 11.73
C LEU A 93 9.98 3.13 10.90
N ASN A 94 11.00 2.38 11.28
CA ASN A 94 11.37 1.08 10.73
C ASN A 94 11.11 -0.04 11.74
N TYR A 95 10.50 0.26 12.89
CA TYR A 95 10.19 -0.71 13.94
C TYR A 95 8.88 -1.44 13.66
N PHE A 96 8.82 -2.70 14.05
CA PHE A 96 7.57 -3.43 14.18
C PHE A 96 7.65 -4.40 15.36
N ALA A 97 6.62 -4.45 16.19
CA ALA A 97 6.56 -5.35 17.33
C ALA A 97 5.15 -5.80 17.63
N PHE A 98 5.01 -6.89 18.36
CA PHE A 98 3.73 -7.45 18.80
C PHE A 98 3.89 -8.15 20.16
N HIS A 99 2.75 -8.37 20.82
CA HIS A 99 2.69 -9.19 22.03
C HIS A 99 2.55 -10.66 21.67
N GLU A 100 3.24 -11.51 22.43
CA GLU A 100 3.13 -12.97 22.36
C GLU A 100 3.46 -13.52 23.75
N ASP A 101 2.56 -14.30 24.35
CA ASP A 101 2.70 -14.87 25.70
C ASP A 101 3.24 -13.87 26.74
N ASP A 102 2.57 -12.72 26.88
CA ASP A 102 2.91 -11.59 27.76
C ASP A 102 4.28 -10.91 27.51
N LYS A 103 5.00 -11.33 26.47
CA LYS A 103 6.27 -10.74 26.04
C LYS A 103 6.07 -9.85 24.83
N ILE A 104 6.96 -8.86 24.68
CA ILE A 104 7.00 -8.01 23.48
C ILE A 104 8.21 -8.43 22.65
N PHE A 105 7.97 -8.83 21.41
CA PHE A 105 9.03 -9.10 20.44
C PHE A 105 9.08 -7.99 19.40
N TRP A 106 10.29 -7.53 19.09
CA TRP A 106 10.50 -6.47 18.12
C TRP A 106 11.41 -6.86 16.98
N PHE A 107 11.22 -6.17 15.85
CA PHE A 107 11.94 -6.39 14.61
C PHE A 107 12.15 -5.07 13.87
N ASP A 108 13.15 -5.02 13.00
CA ASP A 108 13.05 -4.15 11.84
C ASP A 108 11.89 -4.66 10.97
N ILE A 109 11.01 -3.75 10.54
CA ILE A 109 9.85 -4.07 9.71
C ILE A 109 10.25 -4.80 8.42
N LYS A 110 11.44 -4.50 7.87
CA LYS A 110 11.98 -5.18 6.69
C LYS A 110 12.33 -6.64 7.02
N SER A 111 12.86 -6.90 8.21
CA SER A 111 13.22 -8.24 8.69
C SER A 111 12.00 -9.14 8.83
N ILE A 112 11.02 -8.69 9.61
CA ILE A 112 9.80 -9.48 9.85
C ILE A 112 8.98 -9.65 8.57
N PHE A 113 8.96 -8.64 7.69
CA PHE A 113 8.32 -8.78 6.38
C PHE A 113 9.01 -9.82 5.52
N GLN A 114 10.35 -9.79 5.42
CA GLN A 114 11.10 -10.79 4.66
C GLN A 114 10.82 -12.22 5.16
N ILE A 115 10.84 -12.42 6.48
CA ILE A 115 10.53 -13.72 7.10
C ILE A 115 9.08 -14.14 6.84
N SER A 116 8.15 -13.18 6.90
CA SER A 116 6.74 -13.47 6.67
C SER A 116 6.44 -14.03 5.28
N LEU A 117 7.31 -13.80 4.29
CA LEU A 117 7.13 -14.30 2.92
C LEU A 117 7.52 -15.77 2.74
N ALA A 118 8.14 -16.41 3.74
CA ALA A 118 8.55 -17.80 3.64
C ALA A 118 7.41 -18.80 3.86
N LYS A 119 6.33 -18.40 4.55
CA LYS A 119 5.25 -19.30 4.97
C LYS A 119 3.88 -18.68 4.75
N LEU A 120 2.88 -19.53 4.46
CA LEU A 120 1.48 -19.11 4.37
C LEU A 120 0.96 -18.53 5.68
N GLN A 121 1.36 -19.13 6.81
CA GLN A 121 1.08 -18.63 8.15
C GLN A 121 2.43 -18.19 8.74
N PRO A 122 2.78 -16.90 8.64
CA PRO A 122 4.01 -16.37 9.21
C PRO A 122 4.14 -16.72 10.68
N GLU A 123 5.38 -16.97 11.10
CA GLU A 123 5.70 -17.30 12.50
C GLU A 123 6.67 -16.26 13.06
N ASN A 124 6.63 -16.10 14.38
CA ASN A 124 7.67 -15.41 15.12
C ASN A 124 8.98 -16.20 15.00
N PRO A 125 10.08 -15.62 14.51
CA PRO A 125 11.34 -16.34 14.31
C PRO A 125 11.99 -16.83 15.61
N TYR A 126 11.68 -16.23 16.77
CA TYR A 126 12.25 -16.63 18.05
C TYR A 126 11.50 -17.82 18.69
N THR A 127 10.18 -17.87 18.56
CA THR A 127 9.33 -18.87 19.26
C THR A 127 8.68 -19.88 18.32
N ARG A 128 8.68 -19.60 17.01
CA ARG A 128 7.99 -20.35 15.94
C ARG A 128 6.47 -20.39 16.10
N GLN A 129 5.90 -19.59 16.99
CA GLN A 129 4.46 -19.43 17.10
C GLN A 129 3.91 -18.66 15.90
N LYS A 130 2.72 -19.04 15.44
CA LYS A 130 2.05 -18.36 14.32
C LYS A 130 1.65 -16.95 14.74
N LEU A 131 1.93 -15.97 13.88
CA LEU A 131 1.49 -14.60 14.10
C LEU A 131 -0.04 -14.53 14.06
N SER A 132 -0.62 -13.82 15.03
CA SER A 132 -2.06 -13.58 15.07
C SER A 132 -2.55 -12.87 13.80
N LEU A 133 -3.81 -13.09 13.43
CA LEU A 133 -4.43 -12.43 12.26
C LEU A 133 -4.36 -10.90 12.37
N GLU A 134 -4.51 -10.36 13.58
CA GLU A 134 -4.37 -8.93 13.85
C GLU A 134 -2.95 -8.43 13.55
N THR A 135 -1.92 -9.12 14.07
CA THR A 135 -0.51 -8.78 13.82
C THR A 135 -0.18 -8.84 12.33
N ARG A 136 -0.68 -9.86 11.62
CA ARG A 136 -0.49 -10.00 10.16
C ARG A 136 -1.14 -8.87 9.37
N LYS A 137 -2.38 -8.50 9.73
CA LYS A 137 -3.08 -7.36 9.10
C LYS A 137 -2.35 -6.05 9.34
N ARG A 138 -1.89 -5.81 10.58
CA ARG A 138 -1.12 -4.60 10.92
C ARG A 138 0.23 -4.55 10.21
N LEU A 139 0.95 -5.67 10.11
CA LEU A 139 2.18 -5.76 9.32
C LEU A 139 1.92 -5.38 7.86
N LYS A 140 0.84 -5.92 7.27
CA LYS A 140 0.45 -5.64 5.89
C LYS A 140 0.11 -4.16 5.67
N GLU A 141 -0.60 -3.52 6.58
CA GLU A 141 -0.86 -2.07 6.55
C GLU A 141 0.44 -1.26 6.57
N ALA A 142 1.38 -1.64 7.44
CA ALA A 142 2.68 -1.00 7.52
C ALA A 142 3.49 -1.15 6.22
N ILE A 143 3.45 -2.32 5.60
CA ILE A 143 4.08 -2.56 4.28
C ILE A 143 3.39 -1.75 3.18
N TYR A 144 2.06 -1.65 3.17
CA TYR A 144 1.34 -0.83 2.20
C TYR A 144 1.67 0.66 2.34
N TYR A 145 1.85 1.15 3.57
CA TYR A 145 2.33 2.49 3.81
C TYR A 145 3.72 2.70 3.18
N ARG A 146 4.67 1.79 3.46
CA ARG A 146 6.02 1.85 2.90
C ARG A 146 6.03 1.84 1.37
N GLU A 147 5.29 0.92 0.75
CA GLU A 147 5.13 0.85 -0.71
C GLU A 147 4.59 2.17 -1.28
N SER A 148 3.57 2.78 -0.65
CA SER A 148 2.98 4.03 -1.12
C SER A 148 3.93 5.23 -1.07
N ARG A 149 4.93 5.16 -0.18
CA ARG A 149 5.98 6.17 0.01
C ARG A 149 7.29 5.80 -0.67
N ARG A 150 7.34 4.69 -1.41
CA ARG A 150 8.55 4.17 -2.07
C ARG A 150 9.71 3.96 -1.08
N LEU A 151 9.39 3.54 0.15
CA LEU A 151 10.39 3.19 1.15
C LEU A 151 10.91 1.77 0.91
N PRO A 152 12.18 1.45 1.23
CA PRO A 152 12.74 0.11 1.08
C PRO A 152 11.94 -0.94 1.87
N LEU A 153 11.66 -2.08 1.23
CA LEU A 153 10.97 -3.22 1.84
C LEU A 153 11.92 -4.32 2.32
N PHE A 154 13.14 -4.36 1.77
CA PHE A 154 14.18 -5.33 2.08
C PHE A 154 15.45 -4.60 2.51
N HIS A 155 16.27 -5.26 3.31
CA HIS A 155 17.59 -4.73 3.70
C HIS A 155 18.53 -4.67 2.50
N ASP A 156 18.56 -5.73 1.70
CA ASP A 156 19.31 -5.79 0.45
C ASP A 156 18.41 -5.41 -0.74
N PRO A 157 18.71 -4.34 -1.50
CA PRO A 157 18.00 -4.01 -2.73
C PRO A 157 18.06 -5.12 -3.79
N LEU A 158 19.13 -5.92 -3.82
CA LEU A 158 19.31 -7.02 -4.77
C LEU A 158 18.34 -8.18 -4.50
N TYR A 159 17.67 -8.19 -3.34
CA TYR A 159 16.63 -9.15 -3.02
C TYR A 159 15.51 -9.23 -4.08
N LEU A 160 15.31 -8.14 -4.85
CA LEU A 160 14.31 -8.03 -5.90
C LEU A 160 14.83 -8.32 -7.32
N ASN A 161 16.12 -8.63 -7.49
CA ASN A 161 16.70 -8.89 -8.82
C ASN A 161 16.32 -10.29 -9.35
N ASP A 162 15.98 -11.21 -8.46
CA ASP A 162 15.50 -12.53 -8.82
C ASP A 162 14.01 -12.48 -9.19
N ALA A 163 13.72 -12.58 -10.49
CA ALA A 163 12.37 -12.53 -11.02
C ALA A 163 11.48 -13.71 -10.54
N ASP A 164 12.09 -14.86 -10.26
CA ASP A 164 11.37 -16.06 -9.82
C ASP A 164 11.00 -15.94 -8.35
N LYS A 165 11.93 -15.44 -7.53
CA LYS A 165 11.65 -15.09 -6.14
C LYS A 165 10.54 -14.04 -6.03
N VAL A 166 10.59 -12.99 -6.84
CA VAL A 166 9.55 -11.95 -6.86
C VAL A 166 8.20 -12.53 -7.30
N PHE A 167 8.21 -13.46 -8.24
CA PHE A 167 7.01 -14.18 -8.69
C PHE A 167 6.39 -15.02 -7.56
N GLU A 168 7.18 -15.83 -6.88
CA GLU A 168 6.75 -16.65 -5.75
C GLU A 168 6.22 -15.79 -4.60
N MET A 169 6.94 -14.72 -4.25
CA MET A 169 6.52 -13.79 -3.19
C MET A 169 5.15 -13.16 -3.47
N ARG A 170 4.85 -12.81 -4.72
CA ARG A 170 3.53 -12.24 -5.07
C ARG A 170 2.41 -13.23 -4.81
N TRP A 171 2.59 -14.48 -5.26
CA TRP A 171 1.59 -15.51 -5.06
C TRP A 171 1.49 -15.94 -3.59
N MET A 172 2.59 -15.95 -2.85
CA MET A 172 2.56 -16.13 -1.39
C MET A 172 1.72 -15.05 -0.72
N ARG A 173 1.92 -13.77 -1.06
CA ARG A 173 1.12 -12.66 -0.51
C ARG A 173 -0.37 -12.79 -0.84
N ILE A 174 -0.71 -13.20 -2.08
CA ILE A 174 -2.10 -13.46 -2.47
C ILE A 174 -2.67 -14.59 -1.61
N SER A 175 -1.96 -15.71 -1.50
CA SER A 175 -2.39 -16.86 -0.68
C SER A 175 -2.56 -16.50 0.79
N GLN A 176 -1.67 -15.70 1.37
CA GLN A 176 -1.84 -15.16 2.74
C GLN A 176 -3.12 -14.33 2.88
N MET A 177 -3.45 -13.51 1.87
CA MET A 177 -4.70 -12.72 1.87
C MET A 177 -5.95 -13.60 1.74
N LEU A 178 -5.87 -14.70 0.98
CA LEU A 178 -6.94 -15.70 0.90
C LEU A 178 -7.15 -16.37 2.26
N GLU A 179 -6.08 -16.87 2.88
CA GLU A 179 -6.15 -17.53 4.18
C GLU A 179 -6.64 -16.58 5.29
N GLU A 180 -6.21 -15.31 5.30
CA GLU A 180 -6.71 -14.29 6.24
C GLU A 180 -8.19 -13.94 6.02
N SER A 181 -8.73 -14.26 4.85
CA SER A 181 -10.16 -14.13 4.55
C SER A 181 -10.94 -15.39 4.94
N LEU A 182 -10.36 -16.25 5.78
CA LEU A 182 -10.96 -17.47 6.34
C LEU A 182 -11.18 -18.61 5.34
N PHE A 183 -10.50 -18.57 4.20
CA PHE A 183 -10.48 -19.71 3.29
C PHE A 183 -9.45 -20.75 3.73
N ILE A 184 -9.83 -22.03 3.66
CA ILE A 184 -9.00 -23.17 4.08
C ILE A 184 -8.23 -23.79 2.90
N ASP A 185 -7.29 -24.67 3.21
CA ASP A 185 -6.49 -25.47 2.26
C ASP A 185 -5.75 -24.65 1.18
N ILE A 186 -5.40 -23.40 1.49
CA ILE A 186 -4.71 -22.52 0.55
C ILE A 186 -3.26 -22.96 0.37
N ASN A 187 -2.79 -23.04 -0.88
CA ASN A 187 -1.38 -23.25 -1.20
C ASN A 187 -0.96 -22.32 -2.36
N PRO A 188 0.13 -21.54 -2.25
CA PRO A 188 0.65 -20.73 -3.35
C PRO A 188 0.92 -21.52 -4.64
N MET A 189 1.29 -22.80 -4.52
CA MET A 189 1.53 -23.69 -5.64
C MET A 189 0.30 -23.90 -6.52
N PHE A 190 -0.91 -23.68 -5.98
CA PHE A 190 -2.14 -23.73 -6.78
C PHE A 190 -2.13 -22.74 -7.93
N PHE A 191 -1.43 -21.61 -7.79
CA PHE A 191 -1.35 -20.57 -8.81
C PHE A 191 -0.02 -20.63 -9.58
N ILE A 192 1.07 -20.93 -8.88
CA ILE A 192 2.42 -21.01 -9.47
C ILE A 192 2.53 -22.14 -10.49
N ALA A 193 1.91 -23.30 -10.21
CA ALA A 193 2.05 -24.51 -11.04
C ALA A 193 1.03 -24.60 -12.18
N LEU A 194 0.24 -23.56 -12.44
CA LEU A 194 -0.74 -23.58 -13.53
C LEU A 194 -0.02 -23.72 -14.87
N ASN A 195 -0.37 -24.78 -15.62
CA ASN A 195 0.06 -24.91 -17.01
C ASN A 195 -0.67 -23.91 -17.91
N ARG A 196 -0.31 -23.85 -19.20
CA ARG A 196 -0.88 -22.89 -20.15
C ARG A 196 -2.41 -22.96 -20.25
N THR A 197 -2.97 -24.17 -20.35
CA THR A 197 -4.43 -24.37 -20.47
C THR A 197 -5.13 -23.97 -19.18
N GLN A 198 -4.62 -24.44 -18.05
CA GLN A 198 -5.15 -24.14 -16.72
C GLN A 198 -5.12 -22.63 -16.40
N LEU A 199 -4.01 -21.93 -16.75
CA LEU A 199 -3.91 -20.49 -16.57
C LEU A 199 -4.94 -19.75 -17.45
N TRP A 200 -5.13 -20.19 -18.69
CA TRP A 200 -6.09 -19.60 -19.60
C TRP A 200 -7.51 -19.74 -19.07
N GLU A 201 -7.90 -20.94 -18.64
CA GLU A 201 -9.22 -21.23 -18.05
C GLU A 201 -9.44 -20.43 -16.76
N PHE A 202 -8.46 -20.43 -15.85
CA PHE A 202 -8.50 -19.66 -14.61
C PHE A 202 -8.72 -18.17 -14.88
N THR A 203 -7.95 -17.61 -15.82
CA THR A 203 -8.04 -16.18 -16.18
C THR A 203 -9.37 -15.88 -16.85
N ALA A 204 -9.90 -16.78 -17.68
CA ALA A 204 -11.19 -16.60 -18.35
C ALA A 204 -12.35 -16.57 -17.34
N ILE A 205 -12.40 -17.53 -16.42
CA ILE A 205 -13.44 -17.60 -15.38
C ILE A 205 -13.35 -16.39 -14.44
N LEU A 206 -12.14 -16.04 -14.01
CA LEU A 206 -11.92 -14.87 -13.16
C LEU A 206 -12.34 -13.58 -13.85
N ARG A 207 -11.97 -13.41 -15.13
CA ARG A 207 -12.37 -12.26 -15.96
C ARG A 207 -13.89 -12.11 -15.99
N ASP A 208 -14.62 -13.21 -16.19
CA ASP A 208 -16.09 -13.16 -16.30
C ASP A 208 -16.74 -12.81 -14.95
N LYS A 209 -16.22 -13.37 -13.85
CA LYS A 209 -16.64 -12.98 -12.49
C LYS A 209 -16.37 -11.50 -12.20
N LEU A 210 -15.22 -10.97 -12.63
CA LEU A 210 -14.88 -9.55 -12.46
C LEU A 210 -15.71 -8.63 -13.36
N LEU A 211 -16.10 -9.08 -14.56
CA LEU A 211 -17.00 -8.34 -15.44
C LEU A 211 -18.37 -8.16 -14.78
N LEU A 212 -18.94 -9.22 -14.21
CA LEU A 212 -20.20 -9.16 -13.47
C LEU A 212 -20.08 -8.20 -12.29
N TRP A 213 -19.01 -8.31 -11.51
CA TRP A 213 -18.73 -7.44 -10.37
C TRP A 213 -18.57 -5.96 -10.75
N ALA A 214 -18.01 -5.70 -11.94
CA ALA A 214 -17.86 -4.35 -12.46
C ALA A 214 -19.20 -3.77 -12.93
N LYS A 215 -20.06 -4.58 -13.54
CA LYS A 215 -21.42 -4.18 -13.99
C LYS A 215 -22.37 -3.82 -12.85
N GLU A 216 -22.12 -4.30 -11.63
CA GLU A 216 -22.85 -3.86 -10.42
C GLU A 216 -22.67 -2.34 -10.15
N HIS A 217 -21.61 -1.72 -10.68
CA HIS A 217 -21.36 -0.29 -10.53
C HIS A 217 -21.78 0.49 -11.78
N ARG A 218 -22.58 1.53 -11.58
CA ARG A 218 -23.10 2.39 -12.67
C ARG A 218 -22.02 3.25 -13.35
N ASN A 219 -20.90 3.51 -12.67
CA ASN A 219 -19.85 4.38 -13.19
C ASN A 219 -18.86 3.60 -14.06
N VAL A 220 -18.76 3.96 -15.34
CA VAL A 220 -17.81 3.38 -16.30
C VAL A 220 -16.36 3.55 -15.84
N ASN A 221 -16.04 4.65 -15.14
CA ASN A 221 -14.71 4.93 -14.59
C ASN A 221 -14.50 4.34 -13.19
N SER A 222 -15.36 3.41 -12.75
CA SER A 222 -15.16 2.73 -11.47
C SER A 222 -13.85 1.93 -11.46
N ARG A 223 -13.23 1.81 -10.27
CA ARG A 223 -12.05 0.95 -10.09
C ARG A 223 -12.34 -0.51 -10.49
N ARG A 224 -13.57 -1.00 -10.30
CA ARG A 224 -13.97 -2.36 -10.69
C ARG A 224 -13.87 -2.59 -12.20
N ASN A 225 -14.24 -1.60 -13.02
CA ASN A 225 -14.03 -1.66 -14.47
C ASN A 225 -12.55 -1.72 -14.83
N ILE A 226 -11.71 -0.91 -14.16
CA ILE A 226 -10.25 -0.93 -14.36
C ILE A 226 -9.68 -2.31 -14.03
N TYR A 227 -10.14 -2.93 -12.93
CA TYR A 227 -9.69 -4.27 -12.52
C TYR A 227 -10.09 -5.36 -13.51
N TYR A 228 -11.32 -5.31 -14.03
CA TYR A 228 -11.76 -6.17 -15.12
C TYR A 228 -10.85 -6.00 -16.34
N LEU A 229 -10.57 -4.77 -16.77
CA LEU A 229 -9.72 -4.51 -17.94
C LEU A 229 -8.30 -5.07 -17.78
N TRP A 230 -7.73 -4.99 -16.57
CA TRP A 230 -6.41 -5.57 -16.28
C TRP A 230 -6.40 -7.10 -16.44
N VAL A 231 -7.38 -7.79 -15.87
CA VAL A 231 -7.49 -9.26 -16.00
C VAL A 231 -7.87 -9.67 -17.42
N HIS A 232 -8.76 -8.93 -18.07
CA HIS A 232 -9.10 -9.13 -19.48
C HIS A 232 -7.86 -9.00 -20.38
N THR A 233 -6.97 -8.05 -20.10
CA THR A 233 -5.70 -7.91 -20.83
C THR A 233 -4.82 -9.14 -20.65
N CYS A 234 -4.73 -9.68 -19.43
CA CYS A 234 -3.98 -10.92 -19.18
C CYS A 234 -4.56 -12.11 -19.97
N TRP A 235 -5.88 -12.24 -20.04
CA TRP A 235 -6.54 -13.27 -20.85
C TRP A 235 -6.28 -13.05 -22.35
N ARG A 236 -6.46 -11.82 -22.84
CA ARG A 236 -6.26 -11.46 -24.26
C ARG A 236 -4.86 -11.80 -24.75
N ARG A 237 -3.83 -11.53 -23.95
CA ARG A 237 -2.43 -11.85 -24.27
C ARG A 237 -2.18 -13.35 -24.45
N GLN A 238 -2.87 -14.19 -23.69
CA GLN A 238 -2.76 -15.65 -23.83
C GLN A 238 -3.41 -16.13 -25.14
N THR A 239 -4.54 -15.53 -25.50
CA THR A 239 -5.34 -15.93 -26.67
C THR A 239 -4.76 -15.40 -27.99
N LEU A 240 -4.35 -14.13 -28.04
CA LEU A 240 -4.01 -13.45 -29.29
C LEU A 240 -2.51 -13.28 -29.54
N GLU A 241 -1.71 -13.19 -28.48
CA GLU A 241 -0.29 -12.82 -28.59
C GLU A 241 0.67 -14.00 -28.33
N VAL A 242 0.13 -15.21 -28.10
CA VAL A 242 0.88 -16.43 -27.73
C VAL A 242 1.94 -16.13 -26.65
N ALA A 243 1.54 -15.35 -25.64
CA ALA A 243 2.46 -14.90 -24.61
C ALA A 243 2.95 -16.07 -23.72
N ASP A 244 4.18 -15.95 -23.25
CA ASP A 244 4.78 -16.88 -22.28
C ASP A 244 3.91 -17.01 -21.01
N THR A 245 3.61 -18.24 -20.62
CA THR A 245 2.72 -18.56 -19.49
C THR A 245 3.22 -17.95 -18.19
N LYS A 246 4.53 -18.02 -17.91
CA LYS A 246 5.12 -17.48 -16.68
C LYS A 246 5.00 -15.97 -16.63
N LYS A 247 5.29 -15.26 -17.73
CA LYS A 247 5.11 -13.80 -17.82
C LYS A 247 3.65 -13.39 -17.60
N VAL A 248 2.69 -14.09 -18.20
CA VAL A 248 1.27 -13.77 -17.97
C VAL A 248 0.88 -14.01 -16.52
N CYS A 249 1.30 -15.13 -15.93
CA CYS A 249 1.03 -15.43 -14.52
C CYS A 249 1.65 -14.36 -13.59
N GLN A 250 2.87 -13.89 -13.89
CA GLN A 250 3.51 -12.78 -13.18
C GLN A 250 2.71 -11.48 -13.24
N TYR A 251 2.19 -11.11 -14.43
CA TYR A 251 1.34 -9.93 -14.60
C TYR A 251 0.01 -10.08 -13.88
N LEU A 252 -0.63 -11.24 -13.99
CA LEU A 252 -1.89 -11.53 -13.33
C LEU A 252 -1.75 -11.43 -11.81
N GLY A 253 -0.69 -12.02 -11.23
CA GLY A 253 -0.40 -11.90 -9.79
C GLY A 253 -0.19 -10.45 -9.35
N ALA A 254 0.51 -9.64 -10.15
CA ALA A 254 0.67 -8.21 -9.84
C ALA A 254 -0.67 -7.45 -9.88
N CYS A 255 -1.52 -7.73 -10.87
CA CYS A 255 -2.87 -7.18 -10.95
C CYS A 255 -3.70 -7.59 -9.74
N LEU A 256 -3.77 -8.89 -9.43
CA LEU A 256 -4.56 -9.42 -8.33
C LEU A 256 -4.14 -8.83 -6.98
N LEU A 257 -2.84 -8.79 -6.70
CA LEU A 257 -2.34 -8.21 -5.45
C LEU A 257 -2.77 -6.74 -5.31
N LYS A 258 -2.73 -5.97 -6.40
CA LYS A 258 -3.19 -4.58 -6.41
C LYS A 258 -4.71 -4.48 -6.19
N ILE A 259 -5.50 -5.31 -6.86
CA ILE A 259 -6.96 -5.35 -6.73
C ILE A 259 -7.34 -5.68 -5.28
N MET A 260 -6.72 -6.71 -4.69
CA MET A 260 -6.98 -7.15 -3.32
C MET A 260 -6.60 -6.09 -2.28
N ARG A 261 -5.49 -5.36 -2.50
CA ARG A 261 -5.10 -4.24 -1.64
C ARG A 261 -6.13 -3.10 -1.65
N ASP A 262 -6.68 -2.80 -2.82
CA ASP A 262 -7.60 -1.67 -2.97
C ASP A 262 -9.05 -2.03 -2.59
N ALA A 263 -9.36 -3.32 -2.41
CA ALA A 263 -10.68 -3.79 -2.02
C ALA A 263 -10.96 -3.53 -0.54
N LYS A 264 -12.02 -2.76 -0.24
CA LYS A 264 -12.51 -2.56 1.14
C LYS A 264 -13.00 -3.85 1.79
N GLN A 265 -13.52 -4.78 1.00
CA GLN A 265 -14.04 -6.08 1.43
C GLN A 265 -13.31 -7.18 0.65
N PRO A 266 -12.17 -7.67 1.16
CA PRO A 266 -11.34 -8.62 0.42
C PRO A 266 -12.04 -9.97 0.22
N HIS A 267 -12.91 -10.38 1.14
CA HIS A 267 -13.57 -11.69 1.11
C HIS A 267 -14.30 -12.00 -0.21
N ASP A 268 -15.10 -11.07 -0.73
CA ASP A 268 -15.85 -11.26 -1.99
C ASP A 268 -14.92 -11.48 -3.19
N LEU A 269 -13.79 -10.76 -3.22
CA LEU A 269 -12.78 -10.92 -4.25
C LEU A 269 -12.00 -12.23 -4.07
N CYS A 270 -11.64 -12.58 -2.83
CA CYS A 270 -11.01 -13.85 -2.50
C CYS A 270 -11.87 -15.03 -2.95
N PHE A 271 -13.19 -14.97 -2.71
CA PHE A 271 -14.14 -15.97 -3.19
C PHE A 271 -14.15 -16.07 -4.73
N LYS A 272 -14.12 -14.95 -5.44
CA LYS A 272 -14.06 -14.94 -6.92
C LYS A 272 -12.77 -15.57 -7.44
N ILE A 273 -11.63 -15.29 -6.81
CA ILE A 273 -10.33 -15.88 -7.15
C ILE A 273 -10.34 -17.39 -6.90
N LEU A 274 -10.77 -17.83 -5.72
CA LEU A 274 -10.78 -19.25 -5.37
C LEU A 274 -11.80 -20.05 -6.18
N SER A 275 -13.01 -19.52 -6.38
CA SER A 275 -14.00 -20.20 -7.23
C SER A 275 -13.52 -20.34 -8.67
N ALA A 276 -12.80 -19.36 -9.22
CA ALA A 276 -12.18 -19.50 -10.54
C ALA A 276 -11.10 -20.59 -10.55
N ARG A 277 -10.35 -20.76 -9.46
CA ARG A 277 -9.30 -21.77 -9.34
C ARG A 277 -9.84 -23.18 -9.13
N HIS A 278 -10.91 -23.35 -8.35
CA HIS A 278 -11.54 -24.65 -8.09
C HIS A 278 -12.34 -25.20 -9.28
N SER A 279 -12.62 -24.37 -10.29
CA SER A 279 -13.27 -24.80 -11.54
C SER A 279 -12.30 -25.36 -12.58
N LEU A 280 -11.01 -25.49 -12.25
CA LEU A 280 -10.00 -26.21 -13.03
C LEU A 280 -9.96 -27.68 -12.62
#